data_AF-A0A1Y3B0K1-F1
#
_entry.id   AF-A0A1Y3B0K1-F1
#
_cell.length_a   1.000
_cell.length_b   1.000
_cell.length_c   1.000
_cell.angle_alpha   90.00
_cell.angle_beta   90.00
_cell.angle_gamma   90.00
#
_symmetry.space_group_name_H-M   'P 1'
#
loop_
_entity.id
_entity.type
_entity.pdbx_description
1 polymer ?
#
loop_
_entity_poly.entity_id
_entity_poly.type
_entity_poly.pdbx_seq_one_letter_code
_entity_poly.pdbx_strand_id
1 'polypeptide(L)'
;MIKRNLSVKAIVRSITNEAKQRDKISAIPHPVSKLRLFSFAAEEKETDYERRLRKRRIQIQHFNHEYWSQINTEFNQRKKNYVENELRNCDGDYDSTKTQEELAQFYKRFLDDNHQRYIAYNS
;
A
#
# COMPACT_ATOMS: atom_id res chain seq x y z
N MET A 1 -53.35 16.32 -25.91
CA MET A 1 -52.01 16.89 -25.62
C MET A 1 -51.74 16.74 -24.12
N ILE A 2 -51.17 15.62 -23.68
CA ILE A 2 -51.05 15.27 -22.25
C ILE A 2 -49.62 15.56 -21.78
N LYS A 3 -49.44 16.57 -20.91
CA LYS A 3 -48.18 16.82 -20.22
C LYS A 3 -48.03 15.78 -19.10
N ARG A 4 -46.99 14.95 -19.17
CA ARG A 4 -46.66 13.95 -18.14
C ARG A 4 -46.09 14.69 -16.91
N ASN A 5 -46.84 14.71 -15.82
CA ASN A 5 -46.34 15.13 -14.50
C ASN A 5 -45.45 14.01 -13.94
N LEU A 6 -44.13 14.15 -14.10
CA LEU A 6 -43.18 13.31 -13.37
C LEU A 6 -43.27 13.63 -11.88
N SER A 7 -43.45 12.58 -11.06
CA SER A 7 -43.50 12.68 -9.60
C SER A 7 -42.25 13.36 -9.07
N VAL A 8 -42.41 14.34 -8.17
CA VAL A 8 -41.27 15.01 -7.49
C VAL A 8 -40.36 13.98 -6.81
N LYS A 9 -40.91 12.87 -6.30
CA LYS A 9 -40.10 11.75 -5.77
C LYS A 9 -39.25 11.06 -6.84
N ALA A 10 -39.72 10.95 -8.08
CA ALA A 10 -38.95 10.39 -9.18
C ALA A 10 -37.83 11.34 -9.63
N ILE A 11 -38.09 12.65 -9.64
CA ILE A 11 -37.09 13.69 -9.93
C ILE A 11 -36.02 13.75 -8.81
N VAL A 12 -36.43 13.76 -7.55
CA VAL A 12 -35.52 13.72 -6.41
C VAL A 12 -34.69 12.43 -6.43
N ARG A 13 -35.32 11.27 -6.73
CA ARG A 13 -34.58 10.01 -6.91
C ARG A 13 -33.58 10.07 -8.06
N SER A 14 -33.93 10.63 -9.21
CA SER A 14 -32.98 10.75 -10.34
C SER A 14 -31.84 11.72 -10.05
N ILE A 15 -32.08 12.78 -9.26
CA ILE A 15 -31.05 13.72 -8.78
C ILE A 15 -30.13 13.03 -7.75
N THR A 16 -30.66 12.12 -6.93
CA THR A 16 -29.86 11.40 -5.92
C THR A 16 -29.20 10.12 -6.44
N ASN A 17 -29.55 9.62 -7.64
CA ASN A 17 -29.04 8.34 -8.16
C ASN A 17 -27.79 8.45 -9.04
N GLU A 18 -27.24 9.63 -9.30
CA GLU A 18 -25.85 9.73 -9.75
C GLU A 18 -24.93 9.55 -8.53
N ALA A 19 -24.95 8.35 -7.94
CA ALA A 19 -24.00 8.01 -6.89
C ALA A 19 -22.59 8.00 -7.52
N LYS A 20 -21.82 9.08 -7.29
CA LYS A 20 -20.41 9.16 -7.69
C LYS A 20 -19.70 7.87 -7.30
N GLN A 21 -19.09 7.21 -8.28
CA GLN A 21 -18.29 6.01 -8.09
C GLN A 21 -17.20 6.33 -7.04
N ARG A 22 -17.14 5.55 -5.95
CA ARG A 22 -16.19 5.80 -4.86
C ARG A 22 -14.91 5.01 -5.03
N ASP A 23 -13.80 5.58 -4.57
CA ASP A 23 -12.55 4.87 -4.38
C ASP A 23 -12.75 3.65 -3.48
N LYS A 24 -12.07 2.55 -3.79
CA LYS A 24 -12.10 1.31 -3.01
C LYS A 24 -10.71 0.99 -2.48
N ILE A 25 -10.63 0.46 -1.27
CA ILE A 25 -9.38 -0.05 -0.70
C ILE A 25 -9.34 -1.57 -0.81
N SER A 26 -8.17 -2.14 -1.06
CA SER A 26 -7.99 -3.59 -1.10
C SER A 26 -8.28 -4.21 0.27
N ALA A 27 -9.06 -5.29 0.27
CA ALA A 27 -9.44 -6.02 1.48
C ALA A 27 -8.22 -6.67 2.18
N ILE A 28 -7.23 -7.09 1.40
CA ILE A 28 -5.97 -7.64 1.88
C ILE A 28 -4.79 -6.73 1.51
N PRO A 29 -3.73 -6.67 2.33
CA PRO A 29 -2.48 -6.03 1.95
C PRO A 29 -1.80 -6.76 0.79
N HIS A 30 -1.04 -6.04 -0.02
CA HIS A 30 -0.25 -6.63 -1.09
C HIS A 30 0.84 -7.56 -0.50
N PRO A 31 1.06 -8.77 -1.07
CA PRO A 31 1.95 -9.77 -0.47
C PRO A 31 3.41 -9.32 -0.35
N VAL A 32 3.88 -8.46 -1.25
CA VAL A 32 5.27 -7.95 -1.26
C VAL A 32 5.39 -6.61 -0.52
N SER A 33 4.83 -5.51 -1.06
CA SER A 33 4.90 -4.18 -0.42
C SER A 33 4.23 -4.06 0.94
N LYS A 34 3.35 -5.00 1.32
CA LYS A 34 2.52 -4.96 2.56
C LYS A 34 1.58 -3.75 2.66
N LEU A 35 1.41 -2.97 1.60
CA LEU A 35 0.47 -1.84 1.54
C LEU A 35 -0.93 -2.30 1.17
N ARG A 36 -1.96 -1.60 1.66
CA ARG A 36 -3.32 -1.69 1.11
C ARG A 36 -3.42 -0.73 -0.07
N LEU A 37 -3.78 -1.25 -1.24
CA LEU A 37 -3.84 -0.48 -2.48
C LEU A 37 -5.25 0.07 -2.69
N PHE A 38 -5.35 1.30 -3.17
CA PHE A 38 -6.60 1.91 -3.59
C PHE A 38 -6.85 1.65 -5.08
N SER A 39 -8.10 1.34 -5.41
CA SER A 39 -8.66 1.41 -6.75
C SER A 39 -9.40 2.74 -6.86
N PHE A 40 -8.81 3.68 -7.59
CA PHE A 40 -9.35 5.03 -7.74
C PHE A 40 -10.47 5.03 -8.77
N ALA A 41 -11.63 5.54 -8.39
CA ALA A 41 -12.75 5.69 -9.30
C ALA A 41 -12.48 6.80 -10.31
N ALA A 42 -12.73 6.53 -11.59
CA ALA A 42 -12.75 7.55 -12.63
C ALA A 42 -14.21 7.89 -12.94
N GLU A 43 -14.56 9.17 -12.79
CA GLU A 43 -15.89 9.67 -13.15
C GLU A 43 -15.91 10.11 -14.62
N GLU A 44 -17.02 9.88 -15.33
CA GLU A 44 -17.16 10.25 -16.75
C GLU A 44 -17.08 11.76 -16.97
N LYS A 45 -17.53 12.56 -15.99
CA LYS A 45 -17.59 14.03 -16.05
C LYS A 45 -16.60 14.70 -15.08
N GLU A 46 -15.42 14.10 -14.87
CA GLU A 46 -14.40 14.72 -14.02
C GLU A 46 -13.91 16.06 -14.61
N THR A 47 -13.82 17.08 -13.75
CA THR A 47 -13.13 18.33 -14.08
C THR A 47 -11.63 18.08 -14.28
N ASP A 48 -10.95 19.01 -14.96
CA ASP A 48 -9.50 18.88 -15.18
C ASP A 48 -8.70 18.87 -13.87
N TYR A 49 -9.19 19.50 -12.81
CA TYR A 49 -8.57 19.46 -11.49
C TYR A 49 -8.77 18.09 -10.82
N GLU A 50 -9.98 17.53 -10.85
CA GLU A 50 -10.27 16.20 -10.31
C GLU A 50 -9.44 15.11 -11.02
N ARG A 51 -9.34 15.18 -12.36
CA ARG A 51 -8.51 14.27 -13.15
C ARG A 51 -7.04 14.35 -12.75
N ARG A 52 -6.50 15.56 -12.61
CA ARG A 52 -5.10 15.78 -12.20
C ARG A 52 -4.84 15.24 -10.80
N LEU A 53 -5.76 15.47 -9.87
CA LEU A 53 -5.68 14.95 -8.51
C LEU A 53 -5.69 13.41 -8.51
N ARG A 54 -6.61 12.78 -9.23
CA ARG A 54 -6.71 11.32 -9.35
C ARG A 54 -5.42 10.72 -9.93
N LYS A 55 -4.91 11.27 -11.02
CA LYS A 55 -3.64 10.82 -11.63
C LYS A 55 -2.46 10.96 -10.67
N ARG A 56 -2.37 12.07 -9.93
CA ARG A 56 -1.32 12.27 -8.92
C ARG A 56 -1.41 11.26 -7.79
N ARG A 57 -2.62 10.95 -7.30
CA ARG A 57 -2.82 9.92 -6.26
C ARG A 57 -2.41 8.53 -6.75
N ILE A 58 -2.72 8.18 -8.00
CA ILE A 58 -2.26 6.93 -8.63
C ILE A 58 -0.73 6.88 -8.68
N GLN A 59 -0.08 7.95 -9.14
CA GLN A 59 1.38 8.04 -9.24
C GLN A 59 2.06 7.88 -7.87
N ILE A 60 1.56 8.57 -6.84
CA ILE A 60 2.08 8.45 -5.47
C ILE A 60 1.91 7.02 -4.94
N GLN A 61 0.75 6.40 -5.17
CA GLN A 61 0.54 5.01 -4.76
C GLN A 61 1.51 4.06 -5.47
N HIS A 62 1.75 4.25 -6.77
CA HIS A 62 2.68 3.43 -7.53
C HIS A 62 4.10 3.54 -6.98
N PHE A 63 4.58 4.78 -6.77
CA PHE A 63 5.87 5.04 -6.17
C PHE A 63 6.03 4.35 -4.80
N ASN A 64 5.05 4.52 -3.90
CA ASN A 64 5.07 3.87 -2.59
C ASN A 64 5.08 2.35 -2.71
N HIS A 65 4.27 1.80 -3.62
CA HIS A 65 4.18 0.36 -3.85
C HIS A 65 5.51 -0.23 -4.36
N GLU A 66 6.15 0.43 -5.32
CA GLU A 66 7.45 0.01 -5.84
C GLU A 66 8.54 0.08 -4.77
N TYR A 67 8.64 1.22 -4.08
CA TYR A 67 9.63 1.43 -3.02
C TYR A 67 9.55 0.34 -1.95
N TRP A 68 8.35 0.11 -1.38
CA TRP A 68 8.17 -0.90 -0.34
C TRP A 68 8.27 -2.32 -0.85
N SER A 69 7.94 -2.59 -2.12
CA SER A 69 8.17 -3.91 -2.71
C SER A 69 9.66 -4.23 -2.77
N GLN A 70 10.49 -3.27 -3.19
CA GLN A 70 11.94 -3.42 -3.26
C GLN A 70 12.55 -3.63 -1.86
N ILE A 71 12.24 -2.74 -0.91
CA ILE A 71 12.75 -2.82 0.47
C ILE A 71 12.36 -4.15 1.13
N ASN A 72 11.10 -4.58 1.00
CA ASN A 72 10.65 -5.82 1.64
C ASN A 72 11.25 -7.06 0.98
N THR A 73 11.51 -7.02 -0.32
CA THR A 73 12.19 -8.11 -1.03
C THR A 73 13.62 -8.26 -0.53
N GLU A 74 14.37 -7.17 -0.48
CA GLU A 74 15.73 -7.13 0.05
C GLU A 74 15.77 -7.57 1.52
N PHE A 75 14.85 -7.07 2.34
CA PHE A 75 14.73 -7.45 3.74
C PHE A 75 14.56 -8.96 3.90
N ASN A 76 13.63 -9.58 3.16
CA ASN A 76 13.38 -11.02 3.26
C ASN A 76 14.58 -11.85 2.80
N GLN A 77 15.28 -11.42 1.75
CA GLN A 77 16.50 -12.08 1.28
C GLN A 77 17.62 -11.99 2.32
N ARG A 78 17.90 -10.79 2.85
CA ARG A 78 18.93 -10.59 3.87
C ARG A 78 18.61 -11.32 5.16
N LYS A 79 17.35 -11.31 5.59
CA LYS A 79 16.88 -12.06 6.77
C LYS A 79 17.08 -13.56 6.57
N LYS A 80 16.71 -14.10 5.41
CA LYS A 80 16.91 -15.51 5.09
C LYS A 80 18.39 -15.89 5.17
N ASN A 81 19.26 -15.09 4.54
CA ASN A 81 20.71 -15.32 4.57
C ASN A 81 21.27 -15.24 6.00
N TYR A 82 20.82 -14.27 6.80
CA TYR A 82 21.22 -14.14 8.21
C TYR A 82 20.82 -15.38 9.02
N VAL A 83 19.59 -15.87 8.86
CA VAL A 83 19.11 -17.08 9.54
C VAL A 83 19.86 -18.33 9.09
N GLU A 84 20.14 -18.47 7.79
CA GLU A 84 20.83 -19.64 7.25
C GLU A 84 22.32 -19.67 7.60
N ASN A 85 23.00 -18.52 7.61
CA ASN A 85 24.46 -18.47 7.77
C ASN A 85 24.91 -18.21 9.21
N GLU A 86 24.20 -17.36 9.96
CA GLU A 86 24.66 -16.89 11.28
C GLU A 86 23.95 -17.60 12.42
N LEU A 87 22.68 -17.98 12.24
CA LEU A 87 21.88 -18.62 13.29
C LEU A 87 21.98 -20.15 13.24
N ARG A 88 21.89 -20.75 12.05
CA ARG A 88 21.89 -22.22 11.88
C ARG A 88 23.26 -22.87 11.94
N ASN A 89 24.33 -22.12 11.68
CA ASN A 89 25.70 -22.64 11.76
C ASN A 89 26.30 -22.53 13.17
N CYS A 90 25.63 -21.83 14.10
CA CYS A 90 26.20 -21.51 15.39
C CYS A 90 25.88 -22.51 16.50
N ASP A 91 24.76 -23.26 16.49
CA ASP A 91 24.49 -24.22 17.58
C ASP A 91 23.54 -25.38 17.22
N GLY A 92 23.87 -26.57 17.71
CA GLY A 92 22.99 -27.75 17.77
C GLY A 92 21.94 -27.69 18.89
N ASP A 93 21.78 -26.53 19.55
CA ASP A 93 20.78 -26.27 20.59
C ASP A 93 20.06 -24.94 20.28
N TYR A 94 18.84 -25.05 19.76
CA TYR A 94 18.03 -23.93 19.32
C TYR A 94 17.37 -23.25 20.54
N ASP A 95 18.05 -22.26 21.13
CA ASP A 95 17.47 -21.40 22.17
C ASP A 95 16.66 -20.26 21.52
N SER A 96 15.36 -20.25 21.79
CA SER A 96 14.41 -19.25 21.30
C SER A 96 14.70 -17.82 21.75
N THR A 97 15.37 -17.63 22.90
CA THR A 97 15.68 -16.29 23.43
C THR A 97 16.90 -15.69 22.74
N LYS A 98 17.98 -16.47 22.56
CA LYS A 98 19.16 -16.05 21.76
C LYS A 98 18.76 -15.67 20.33
N THR A 99 17.88 -16.46 19.73
CA THR A 99 17.35 -16.22 18.38
C THR A 99 16.66 -14.85 18.26
N GLN A 100 15.98 -14.36 19.31
CA GLN A 100 15.33 -13.05 19.29
C GLN A 100 16.32 -11.89 19.37
N GLU A 101 17.34 -12.00 20.22
CA GLU A 101 18.39 -10.97 20.35
C GLU A 101 19.20 -10.85 19.05
N GLU A 102 19.55 -11.98 18.44
CA GLU A 102 20.28 -12.01 17.18
C GLU A 102 19.45 -11.43 16.04
N LEU A 103 18.14 -11.73 15.98
CA LEU A 103 17.23 -11.09 15.03
C LEU A 103 17.12 -9.59 15.28
N ALA A 104 17.08 -9.13 16.54
CA ALA A 104 17.04 -7.70 16.88
C ALA A 104 18.29 -6.96 16.37
N GLN A 105 19.48 -7.57 16.51
CA GLN A 105 20.71 -7.04 15.95
C GLN A 105 20.66 -6.94 14.42
N PHE A 106 20.13 -7.97 13.75
CA PHE A 106 19.90 -7.94 12.30
C PHE A 106 18.95 -6.79 11.90
N TYR A 107 17.82 -6.63 12.60
CA TYR A 107 16.87 -5.55 12.33
C TYR A 107 17.53 -4.18 12.45
N LYS A 108 18.27 -3.95 13.53
CA LYS A 108 18.98 -2.69 13.73
C LYS A 108 19.96 -2.41 12.58
N ARG A 109 20.81 -3.37 12.22
CA ARG A 109 21.77 -3.22 11.11
C ARG A 109 21.06 -2.92 9.79
N PHE A 110 19.99 -3.65 9.48
CA PHE A 110 19.22 -3.41 8.27
C PHE A 110 18.65 -1.99 8.21
N LEU A 111 18.14 -1.47 9.34
CA LEU A 111 17.62 -0.11 9.42
C LEU A 111 18.73 0.94 9.27
N ASP A 112 19.86 0.74 9.94
CA ASP A 112 21.02 1.62 9.87
C ASP A 112 21.55 1.72 8.42
N ASP A 113 21.69 0.58 7.72
CA ASP A 113 22.16 0.52 6.33
C ASP A 113 21.20 1.23 5.35
N ASN A 114 19.90 1.24 5.67
CA ASN A 114 18.86 1.81 4.81
C ASN A 114 18.43 3.22 5.25
N HIS A 115 19.06 3.80 6.27
CA HIS A 115 18.66 5.07 6.86
C HIS A 115 18.53 6.21 5.84
N GLN A 116 19.52 6.37 4.96
CA GLN A 116 19.50 7.40 3.92
C GLN A 116 18.36 7.19 2.90
N ARG A 117 18.04 5.93 2.58
CA ARG A 117 16.92 5.59 1.68
C ARG A 117 15.58 5.96 2.31
N TYR A 118 15.42 5.72 3.62
CA TYR A 118 14.21 6.11 4.35
C TYR A 118 14.04 7.62 4.48
N ILE A 119 15.13 8.37 4.65
CA ILE A 119 15.09 9.83 4.59
C ILE A 119 14.64 10.28 3.21
N ALA A 120 15.30 9.78 2.15
CA ALA A 120 14.99 10.15 0.77
C ALA A 120 13.54 9.82 0.36
N TYR A 121 12.95 8.75 0.89
CA TYR A 121 11.56 8.39 0.64
C TYR A 121 10.55 9.39 1.23
N ASN A 122 10.88 10.02 2.37
CA ASN A 122 10.01 10.97 3.08
C ASN A 122 10.35 12.44 2.82
N SER A 123 11.39 12.71 2.02
CA SER A 123 11.81 14.07 1.65
C SER A 123 11.02 14.57 0.44
#